data_AF-K5WC02-F1
#
_entry.id   AF-K5WC02-F1
#
_cell.length_a   1.000
_cell.length_b   1.000
_cell.length_c   1.000
_cell.angle_alpha   90.00
_cell.angle_beta   90.00
_cell.angle_gamma   90.00
#
_symmetry.space_group_name_H-M   'P 1'
#
loop_
_entity.id
_entity.type
_entity.pdbx_description
1 polymer ?
#
loop_
_entity_poly.entity_id
_entity_poly.type
_entity_poly.pdbx_seq_one_letter_code
_entity_poly.pdbx_strand_id
1 'polypeptide(L)'
;MDSYTRHPKFYFNDGSIILDVERTHFRVHQSLLNRQSELFESMFSLKQPENATRVDGCLLVELAGDSVSDMEEFFCTVYDPFYFDRLECTSDVDTLIKFISGILRISAKYEMTMIKRKCVSVLLEKFPITLAGCDRIMKSEYRYKTNAIVDAINLAHTANVPEILPWAYYISTHVSVKDLLHDPNLSWKDKALCLAGKERLWHAQKTRTHAFLFDELQSEECSVGCDGRPSVMAWSDSERLRMNPHPLEEYKKWSDLNICMNCQRDFQRRHKEARVWLWETLPELFELGTWNGLRSDL
;
A
#
# COMPACT_ATOMS: atom_id res chain seq x y z
N MET A 1 2.18 -36.06 25.75
CA MET A 1 0.94 -35.78 25.01
C MET A 1 0.88 -34.27 24.92
N ASP A 2 1.26 -33.72 23.77
CA ASP A 2 1.19 -32.28 23.57
C ASP A 2 -0.27 -31.84 23.66
N SER A 3 -0.53 -30.95 24.61
CA SER A 3 -1.85 -30.41 24.89
C SER A 3 -2.25 -29.46 23.78
N TYR A 4 -3.29 -29.80 23.02
CA TYR A 4 -3.93 -28.88 22.07
C TYR A 4 -5.13 -28.19 22.72
N THR A 5 -5.49 -27.01 22.20
CA THR A 5 -6.66 -26.25 22.65
C THR A 5 -7.69 -26.17 21.54
N ARG A 6 -8.98 -26.37 21.84
CA ARG A 6 -10.05 -26.17 20.85
C ARG A 6 -10.40 -24.70 20.75
N HIS A 7 -10.48 -24.15 19.53
CA HIS A 7 -10.86 -22.75 19.35
C HIS A 7 -12.29 -22.51 19.85
N PRO A 8 -12.57 -21.46 20.66
CA PRO A 8 -13.88 -21.29 21.30
C PRO A 8 -15.02 -20.99 20.32
N LYS A 9 -14.73 -20.33 19.19
CA LYS A 9 -15.75 -19.91 18.19
C LYS A 9 -15.80 -20.80 16.95
N PHE A 10 -14.67 -21.39 16.57
CA PHE A 10 -14.47 -22.05 15.28
C PHE A 10 -14.14 -23.53 15.49
N TYR A 11 -14.99 -24.18 16.29
CA TYR A 11 -14.95 -25.60 16.54
C TYR A 11 -16.36 -26.17 16.39
N PHE A 12 -16.76 -26.41 15.15
CA PHE A 12 -18.11 -26.81 14.80
C PHE A 12 -18.31 -28.31 14.99
N ASN A 13 -19.46 -28.70 15.55
CA ASN A 13 -19.80 -30.11 15.77
C ASN A 13 -19.98 -30.90 14.47
N ASP A 14 -20.38 -30.22 13.39
CA ASP A 14 -20.56 -30.71 12.02
C ASP A 14 -19.37 -30.41 11.11
N GLY A 15 -18.29 -29.82 11.64
CA GLY A 15 -17.07 -29.58 10.87
C GLY A 15 -16.46 -30.88 10.36
N SER A 16 -15.98 -30.85 9.12
CA SER A 16 -15.48 -32.01 8.38
C SER A 16 -13.96 -32.16 8.42
N ILE A 17 -13.23 -31.12 8.84
CA ILE A 17 -11.78 -31.11 8.95
C ILE A 17 -11.33 -30.36 10.21
N ILE A 18 -10.18 -30.74 10.77
CA ILE A 18 -9.51 -30.00 11.84
C ILE A 18 -8.20 -29.44 11.33
N LEU A 19 -8.03 -28.13 11.47
CA LEU A 19 -6.78 -27.44 11.19
C LEU A 19 -6.07 -27.16 12.51
N ASP A 20 -4.81 -27.55 12.61
CA ASP A 20 -3.94 -27.21 13.74
C ASP A 20 -3.09 -25.99 13.39
N VAL A 21 -3.26 -24.93 14.18
CA VAL A 21 -2.56 -23.64 14.04
C VAL A 21 -2.04 -23.27 15.43
N GLU A 22 -0.72 -23.24 15.61
CA GLU A 22 -0.07 -22.96 16.91
C GLU A 22 -0.67 -23.74 18.09
N ARG A 23 -0.93 -25.05 17.92
CA ARG A 23 -1.56 -25.95 18.91
C ARG A 23 -3.02 -25.62 19.23
N THR A 24 -3.65 -24.81 18.39
CA THR A 24 -5.08 -24.50 18.46
C THR A 24 -5.80 -25.20 17.32
N HIS A 25 -6.75 -26.04 17.66
CA HIS A 25 -7.56 -26.78 16.70
C HIS A 25 -8.78 -25.97 16.29
N PHE A 26 -8.92 -25.79 14.98
CA PHE A 26 -10.09 -25.23 14.32
C PHE A 26 -10.85 -26.36 13.63
N ARG A 27 -12.04 -26.69 14.10
CA ARG A 27 -12.89 -27.69 13.45
C ARG A 27 -13.88 -26.99 12.52
N VAL A 28 -13.66 -27.06 11.22
CA VAL A 28 -14.31 -26.22 10.19
C VAL A 28 -14.82 -27.04 9.01
N HIS A 29 -15.54 -26.40 8.10
CA HIS A 29 -16.13 -27.01 6.92
C HIS A 29 -15.17 -26.96 5.73
N GLN A 30 -14.74 -28.14 5.27
CA GLN A 30 -13.84 -28.27 4.12
C GLN A 30 -14.43 -27.65 2.86
N SER A 31 -15.74 -27.78 2.63
CA SER A 31 -16.42 -27.21 1.47
C SER A 31 -16.32 -25.69 1.39
N LEU A 32 -16.29 -24.99 2.54
CA LEU A 32 -16.11 -23.54 2.56
C LEU A 32 -14.69 -23.14 2.20
N LEU A 33 -13.69 -23.91 2.63
CA LEU A 33 -12.28 -23.67 2.29
C LEU A 33 -12.02 -23.92 0.79
N ASN A 34 -12.50 -25.04 0.27
CA ASN A 34 -12.36 -25.39 -1.15
C ASN A 34 -12.98 -24.31 -2.06
N ARG A 35 -14.14 -23.75 -1.67
CA ARG A 35 -14.78 -22.69 -2.44
C ARG A 35 -13.92 -21.41 -2.53
N GLN A 36 -13.07 -21.16 -1.55
CA GLN A 36 -12.22 -19.96 -1.51
C GLN A 36 -10.84 -20.18 -2.11
N SER A 37 -10.35 -21.42 -2.16
CA SER A 37 -8.97 -21.75 -2.52
C SER A 37 -8.86 -23.10 -3.21
N GLU A 38 -8.38 -23.08 -4.46
CA GLU A 38 -8.01 -24.28 -5.21
C GLU A 38 -6.83 -25.02 -4.55
N LEU A 39 -5.98 -24.30 -3.81
CA LEU A 39 -4.87 -24.87 -3.05
C LEU A 39 -5.40 -25.75 -1.91
N PHE A 40 -6.42 -25.28 -1.16
CA PHE A 40 -7.07 -26.11 -0.15
C PHE A 40 -7.79 -27.30 -0.75
N GLU A 41 -8.49 -27.12 -1.87
CA GLU A 41 -9.12 -28.24 -2.58
C GLU A 41 -8.10 -29.32 -2.98
N SER A 42 -6.96 -28.88 -3.54
CA SER A 42 -5.85 -29.76 -3.91
C SER A 42 -5.24 -30.44 -2.68
N MET A 43 -4.95 -29.69 -1.62
CA MET A 43 -4.37 -30.19 -0.37
C MET A 43 -5.20 -31.32 0.24
N PHE A 44 -6.53 -31.18 0.23
CA PHE A 44 -7.41 -32.17 0.84
C PHE A 44 -7.74 -33.34 -0.09
N SER A 45 -7.60 -33.15 -1.41
CA SER A 45 -7.85 -34.20 -2.42
C SER A 45 -6.68 -35.18 -2.57
N LEU A 46 -5.48 -34.82 -2.09
CA LEU A 46 -4.33 -35.71 -2.07
C LEU A 46 -4.65 -36.96 -1.24
N LYS A 47 -4.23 -38.14 -1.74
CA LYS A 47 -4.37 -39.41 -1.02
C LYS A 47 -3.65 -39.29 0.32
N GLN A 48 -4.43 -39.20 1.38
CA GLN A 48 -3.91 -39.15 2.73
C GLN A 48 -3.16 -40.46 3.02
N PRO A 49 -1.96 -40.39 3.60
CA PRO A 49 -1.23 -41.61 3.96
C PRO A 49 -2.03 -42.40 5.01
N GLU A 50 -1.87 -43.73 5.03
CA GLU A 50 -2.69 -44.62 5.89
C GLU A 50 -2.60 -44.29 7.39
N ASN A 51 -1.55 -43.58 7.80
CA ASN A 51 -1.25 -43.12 9.15
C ASN A 51 -1.65 -41.65 9.41
N ALA A 52 -2.52 -41.05 8.60
CA ALA A 52 -2.97 -39.68 8.81
C ALA A 52 -3.65 -39.51 10.18
N THR A 53 -3.18 -38.53 10.96
CA THR A 53 -3.71 -38.23 12.29
C THR A 53 -5.15 -37.78 12.18
N ARG A 54 -6.01 -38.34 13.03
CA ARG A 54 -7.41 -37.94 13.17
C ARG A 54 -7.71 -37.51 14.59
N VAL A 55 -8.47 -36.44 14.73
CA VAL A 55 -8.98 -35.93 16.00
C VAL A 55 -10.49 -35.80 15.86
N ASP A 56 -11.25 -36.30 16.84
CA ASP A 56 -12.72 -36.32 16.80
C ASP A 56 -13.32 -36.91 15.50
N GLY A 57 -12.63 -37.88 14.89
CA GLY A 57 -13.03 -38.52 13.63
C GLY A 57 -12.70 -37.73 12.35
N CYS A 58 -12.30 -36.47 12.47
CA CYS A 58 -11.89 -35.60 11.36
C CYS A 58 -10.39 -35.73 11.06
N LEU A 59 -10.01 -35.47 9.81
CA LEU A 59 -8.61 -35.35 9.42
C LEU A 59 -7.99 -34.13 10.12
N LEU A 60 -6.82 -34.32 10.73
CA LEU A 60 -6.01 -33.24 11.30
C LEU A 60 -4.99 -32.77 10.26
N VAL A 61 -5.01 -31.48 9.92
CA VAL A 61 -4.05 -30.85 9.01
C VAL A 61 -3.33 -29.73 9.75
N GLU A 62 -2.01 -29.86 9.88
CA GLU A 62 -1.17 -28.83 10.47
C GLU A 62 -0.88 -27.73 9.45
N LEU A 63 -1.23 -26.49 9.80
CA LEU A 63 -0.94 -25.30 8.99
C LEU A 63 0.24 -24.56 9.59
N ALA A 64 1.42 -25.11 9.37
CA ALA A 64 2.67 -24.57 9.91
C ALA A 64 2.92 -23.12 9.44
N GLY A 65 3.32 -22.28 10.38
CA GLY A 65 3.69 -20.88 10.14
C GLY A 65 2.52 -19.90 10.04
N ASP A 66 1.27 -20.34 10.26
CA ASP A 66 0.13 -19.42 10.44
C ASP A 66 -0.09 -19.09 11.90
N SER A 67 -0.63 -17.90 12.16
CA SER A 67 -1.01 -17.47 13.50
C SER A 67 -2.48 -17.76 13.79
N VAL A 68 -2.79 -18.02 15.06
CA VAL A 68 -4.17 -18.20 15.50
C VAL A 68 -5.01 -16.94 15.26
N SER A 69 -4.43 -15.75 15.43
CA SER A 69 -5.11 -14.48 15.20
C SER A 69 -5.52 -14.29 13.74
N ASP A 70 -4.60 -14.53 12.82
CA ASP A 70 -4.83 -14.28 11.39
C ASP A 70 -5.87 -15.28 10.85
N MET A 71 -5.82 -16.51 11.34
CA MET A 71 -6.81 -17.55 11.03
C MET A 71 -8.19 -17.23 11.63
N GLU A 72 -8.27 -16.69 12.84
CA GLU A 72 -9.55 -16.26 13.45
C GLU A 72 -10.21 -15.15 12.61
N GLU A 73 -9.46 -14.11 12.21
CA GLU A 73 -9.96 -13.03 11.35
C GLU A 73 -10.42 -13.54 9.98
N PHE A 74 -9.62 -14.42 9.37
CA PHE A 74 -9.98 -15.08 8.13
C PHE A 74 -11.29 -15.87 8.26
N PHE A 75 -11.45 -16.69 9.31
CA PHE A 75 -12.70 -17.44 9.50
C PHE A 75 -13.89 -16.53 9.77
N CYS A 76 -13.71 -15.42 10.48
CA CYS A 76 -14.78 -14.43 10.59
C CYS A 76 -15.24 -13.96 9.21
N THR A 77 -14.31 -13.72 8.29
CA THR A 77 -14.62 -13.33 6.90
C THR A 77 -15.33 -14.43 6.10
N VAL A 78 -14.96 -15.70 6.30
CA VAL A 78 -15.56 -16.83 5.56
C VAL A 78 -16.97 -17.15 6.04
N TYR A 79 -17.22 -17.06 7.34
CA TYR A 79 -18.48 -17.44 7.97
C TYR A 79 -19.47 -16.27 8.14
N ASP A 80 -19.01 -15.02 8.11
CA ASP A 80 -19.87 -13.82 8.13
C ASP A 80 -19.79 -13.06 6.79
N PRO A 81 -20.84 -13.13 5.94
CA PRO A 81 -20.89 -12.43 4.66
C PRO A 81 -20.76 -10.89 4.77
N PHE A 82 -21.11 -10.32 5.92
CA PHE A 82 -21.10 -8.87 6.18
C PHE A 82 -19.88 -8.43 6.99
N TYR A 83 -18.85 -9.28 7.13
CA TYR A 83 -17.69 -8.97 7.95
C TYR A 83 -17.01 -7.65 7.55
N PHE A 84 -16.84 -7.40 6.25
CA PHE A 84 -16.23 -6.16 5.73
C PHE A 84 -17.08 -4.92 5.96
N ASP A 85 -18.40 -5.04 6.13
CA ASP A 85 -19.29 -3.90 6.39
C ASP A 85 -19.05 -3.28 7.78
N ARG A 86 -18.29 -3.98 8.64
CA ARG A 86 -17.83 -3.49 9.94
C ARG A 86 -16.71 -2.46 9.82
N LEU A 87 -16.06 -2.37 8.65
CA LEU A 87 -15.02 -1.38 8.40
C LEU A 87 -15.67 -0.08 7.90
N GLU A 88 -15.58 0.98 8.69
CA GLU A 88 -16.12 2.29 8.31
C GLU A 88 -15.28 2.89 7.17
N CYS A 89 -15.92 3.52 6.18
CA CYS A 89 -15.24 4.21 5.08
C CYS A 89 -14.35 5.38 5.54
N THR A 90 -14.62 5.91 6.73
CA THR A 90 -13.85 6.98 7.38
C THR A 90 -12.64 6.48 8.17
N SER A 91 -12.42 5.17 8.25
CA SER A 91 -11.33 4.58 9.01
C SER A 91 -9.97 5.13 8.58
N ASP A 92 -9.07 5.29 9.55
CA ASP A 92 -7.68 5.62 9.27
C ASP A 92 -6.90 4.37 8.80
N VAL A 93 -5.71 4.59 8.23
CA VAL A 93 -4.88 3.50 7.68
C VAL A 93 -4.50 2.48 8.75
N ASP A 94 -4.26 2.92 10.00
CA ASP A 94 -3.90 2.02 11.11
C ASP A 94 -5.05 1.05 11.44
N THR A 95 -6.28 1.57 11.55
CA THR A 95 -7.48 0.75 11.75
C THR A 95 -7.71 -0.21 10.59
N LEU A 96 -7.58 0.31 9.36
CA LEU A 96 -7.75 -0.46 8.15
C LEU A 96 -6.74 -1.62 8.06
N ILE A 97 -5.45 -1.34 8.24
CA ILE A 97 -4.38 -2.34 8.19
C ILE A 97 -4.60 -3.41 9.25
N LYS A 98 -4.89 -3.01 10.50
CA LYS A 98 -5.19 -3.96 11.58
C LYS A 98 -6.35 -4.88 11.21
N PHE A 99 -7.42 -4.32 10.63
CA PHE A 99 -8.60 -5.08 10.24
C PHE A 99 -8.34 -6.12 9.13
N ILE A 100 -7.52 -5.79 8.13
CA ILE A 100 -7.30 -6.67 6.98
C ILE A 100 -6.02 -7.50 7.04
N SER A 101 -5.07 -7.22 7.93
CA SER A 101 -3.71 -7.78 7.82
C SER A 101 -3.69 -9.30 7.89
N GLY A 102 -4.40 -9.92 8.85
CA GLY A 102 -4.46 -11.37 8.97
C GLY A 102 -5.19 -12.00 7.80
N ILE A 103 -6.34 -11.44 7.42
CA ILE A 103 -7.14 -11.88 6.27
C ILE A 103 -6.31 -11.85 4.98
N LEU A 104 -5.55 -10.78 4.78
CA LEU A 104 -4.75 -10.58 3.58
C LEU A 104 -3.55 -11.54 3.53
N ARG A 105 -2.87 -11.80 4.66
CA ARG A 105 -1.78 -12.80 4.72
C ARG A 105 -2.28 -14.21 4.42
N ILE A 106 -3.37 -14.64 5.07
CA ILE A 106 -3.95 -15.97 4.85
C ILE A 106 -4.48 -16.10 3.42
N SER A 107 -5.25 -15.11 2.94
CA SER A 107 -5.77 -15.16 1.57
C SER A 107 -4.68 -15.11 0.50
N ALA A 108 -3.57 -14.42 0.74
CA ALA A 108 -2.41 -14.47 -0.15
C ALA A 108 -1.70 -15.83 -0.11
N LYS A 109 -1.42 -16.38 1.09
CA LYS A 109 -0.72 -17.66 1.27
C LYS A 109 -1.48 -18.84 0.66
N TYR A 110 -2.80 -18.83 0.76
CA TYR A 110 -3.67 -19.88 0.25
C TYR A 110 -4.37 -19.53 -1.07
N GLU A 111 -3.88 -18.54 -1.80
CA GLU A 111 -4.33 -18.17 -3.16
C GLU A 111 -5.85 -17.89 -3.28
N MET A 112 -6.43 -17.30 -2.22
CA MET A 112 -7.85 -16.94 -2.16
C MET A 112 -8.13 -15.61 -2.86
N THR A 113 -8.09 -15.66 -4.19
CA THR A 113 -8.11 -14.48 -5.07
C THR A 113 -9.24 -13.48 -4.74
N MET A 114 -10.46 -13.95 -4.48
CA MET A 114 -11.61 -13.06 -4.21
C MET A 114 -11.50 -12.33 -2.87
N ILE A 115 -11.01 -12.99 -1.82
CA ILE A 115 -10.81 -12.38 -0.51
C ILE A 115 -9.62 -11.42 -0.56
N LYS A 116 -8.51 -11.85 -1.18
CA LYS A 116 -7.33 -11.00 -1.42
C LYS A 116 -7.74 -9.71 -2.13
N ARG A 117 -8.50 -9.81 -3.24
CA ARG A 117 -8.99 -8.64 -3.99
C ARG A 117 -9.82 -7.67 -3.15
N LYS A 118 -10.67 -8.16 -2.24
CA LYS A 118 -11.43 -7.30 -1.31
C LYS A 118 -10.52 -6.55 -0.34
N CYS A 119 -9.53 -7.23 0.25
CA CYS A 119 -8.54 -6.57 1.10
C CYS A 119 -7.73 -5.52 0.33
N VAL A 120 -7.32 -5.84 -0.91
CA VAL A 120 -6.59 -4.89 -1.77
C VAL A 120 -7.46 -3.70 -2.13
N SER A 121 -8.75 -3.89 -2.49
CA SER A 121 -9.63 -2.76 -2.80
C SER A 121 -9.76 -1.78 -1.65
N VAL A 122 -9.77 -2.29 -0.41
CA VAL A 122 -9.78 -1.48 0.81
C VAL A 122 -8.46 -0.70 0.95
N LEU A 123 -7.30 -1.34 0.73
CA LEU A 123 -6.00 -0.63 0.73
C LEU A 123 -5.96 0.49 -0.32
N LEU A 124 -6.49 0.25 -1.51
CA LEU A 124 -6.46 1.20 -2.63
C LEU A 124 -7.25 2.49 -2.36
N GLU A 125 -8.14 2.51 -1.37
CA GLU A 125 -8.82 3.74 -0.92
C GLU A 125 -7.85 4.73 -0.28
N LYS A 126 -6.80 4.23 0.37
CA LYS A 126 -5.76 5.04 1.04
C LYS A 126 -4.40 4.97 0.33
N PHE A 127 -4.20 4.05 -0.61
CA PHE A 127 -2.98 3.92 -1.39
C PHE A 127 -3.32 3.93 -2.89
N PRO A 128 -3.38 5.13 -3.50
CA PRO A 128 -3.87 5.30 -4.84
C PRO A 128 -2.90 4.72 -5.86
N ILE A 129 -3.47 4.05 -6.85
CA ILE A 129 -2.75 3.55 -8.04
C ILE A 129 -3.01 4.40 -9.27
N THR A 130 -3.64 5.57 -9.13
CA THR A 130 -3.84 6.55 -10.22
C THR A 130 -3.55 7.96 -9.73
N LEU A 131 -3.11 8.84 -10.64
CA LEU A 131 -2.88 10.25 -10.32
C LEU A 131 -4.16 10.93 -9.80
N ALA A 132 -5.32 10.60 -10.38
CA ALA A 132 -6.61 11.10 -9.89
C ALA A 132 -6.93 10.64 -8.46
N GLY A 133 -6.52 9.43 -8.07
CA GLY A 133 -6.64 8.95 -6.70
C GLY A 133 -5.72 9.72 -5.74
N CYS A 134 -4.48 9.93 -6.17
CA CYS A 134 -3.51 10.78 -5.49
C CYS A 134 -4.07 12.20 -5.25
N ASP A 135 -4.65 12.82 -6.28
CA ASP A 135 -5.28 14.14 -6.16
C ASP A 135 -6.42 14.16 -5.12
N ARG A 136 -7.25 13.11 -5.07
CA ARG A 136 -8.33 13.02 -4.08
C ARG A 136 -7.80 12.96 -2.65
N ILE A 137 -6.74 12.20 -2.42
CA ILE A 137 -6.11 12.07 -1.10
C ILE A 137 -5.40 13.36 -0.69
N MET A 138 -4.68 13.99 -1.61
CA MET A 138 -4.02 15.27 -1.33
C MET A 138 -5.06 16.37 -1.04
N LYS A 139 -6.18 16.40 -1.76
CA LYS A 139 -7.28 17.37 -1.54
C LYS A 139 -8.00 17.18 -0.21
N SER A 140 -8.05 15.96 0.34
CA SER A 140 -8.63 15.72 1.66
C SER A 140 -7.67 16.04 2.81
N GLU A 141 -6.45 16.48 2.50
CA GLU A 141 -5.39 16.78 3.48
C GLU A 141 -5.13 15.60 4.43
N TYR A 142 -5.31 14.37 3.94
CA TYR A 142 -5.15 13.18 4.74
C TYR A 142 -3.70 13.02 5.22
N ARG A 143 -3.53 12.77 6.53
CA ARG A 143 -2.21 12.61 7.15
C ARG A 143 -1.96 11.17 7.55
N TYR A 144 -0.91 10.59 6.99
CA TYR A 144 -0.44 9.27 7.35
C TYR A 144 0.43 9.33 8.61
N LYS A 145 0.21 8.39 9.53
CA LYS A 145 1.11 8.16 10.66
C LYS A 145 2.31 7.35 10.18
N THR A 146 3.51 7.63 10.69
CA THR A 146 4.74 6.92 10.30
C THR A 146 4.63 5.40 10.44
N ASN A 147 4.10 4.92 11.57
CA ASN A 147 3.92 3.49 11.81
C ASN A 147 2.98 2.85 10.77
N ALA A 148 1.90 3.53 10.42
CA ALA A 148 0.94 3.05 9.43
C ALA A 148 1.54 2.94 8.02
N ILE A 149 2.49 3.81 7.65
CA ILE A 149 3.23 3.70 6.37
C ILE A 149 4.13 2.46 6.38
N VAL A 150 4.88 2.26 7.47
CA VAL A 150 5.78 1.12 7.63
C VAL A 150 5.00 -0.20 7.62
N ASP A 151 3.89 -0.27 8.36
CA ASP A 151 3.03 -1.45 8.39
C ASP A 151 2.43 -1.74 7.00
N ALA A 152 2.09 -0.71 6.22
CA ALA A 152 1.61 -0.87 4.85
C ALA A 152 2.68 -1.46 3.91
N ILE A 153 3.92 -0.96 3.98
CA ILE A 153 5.05 -1.47 3.19
C ILE A 153 5.31 -2.95 3.53
N ASN A 154 5.37 -3.27 4.82
CA ASN A 154 5.61 -4.65 5.27
C ASN A 154 4.47 -5.59 4.86
N LEU A 155 3.22 -5.14 4.97
CA LEU A 155 2.06 -5.92 4.55
C LEU A 155 2.05 -6.14 3.03
N ALA A 156 2.38 -5.11 2.25
CA ALA A 156 2.49 -5.21 0.79
C ALA A 156 3.51 -6.26 0.36
N HIS A 157 4.69 -6.28 0.98
CA HIS A 157 5.71 -7.31 0.72
C HIS A 157 5.26 -8.71 1.14
N THR A 158 4.68 -8.82 2.35
CA THR A 158 4.28 -10.13 2.91
C THR A 158 3.13 -10.77 2.12
N ALA A 159 2.16 -9.97 1.69
CA ALA A 159 0.97 -10.45 0.99
C ALA A 159 1.06 -10.34 -0.55
N ASN A 160 2.22 -9.96 -1.08
CA ASN A 160 2.44 -9.69 -2.50
C ASN A 160 1.36 -8.76 -3.08
N VAL A 161 1.31 -7.52 -2.58
CA VAL A 161 0.47 -6.41 -3.05
C VAL A 161 1.38 -5.24 -3.45
N PRO A 162 2.19 -5.40 -4.51
CA PRO A 162 3.22 -4.42 -4.84
C PRO A 162 2.64 -3.10 -5.39
N GLU A 163 1.37 -3.05 -5.77
CA GLU A 163 0.68 -1.89 -6.36
C GLU A 163 0.60 -0.70 -5.42
N ILE A 164 0.57 -0.93 -4.11
CA ILE A 164 0.50 0.15 -3.12
C ILE A 164 1.88 0.73 -2.79
N LEU A 165 2.97 0.01 -3.11
CA LEU A 165 4.34 0.39 -2.75
C LEU A 165 4.78 1.73 -3.33
N PRO A 166 4.51 2.11 -4.60
CA PRO A 166 4.96 3.39 -5.14
C PRO A 166 4.44 4.59 -4.32
N TRP A 167 3.16 4.54 -3.92
CA TRP A 167 2.60 5.59 -3.07
C TRP A 167 3.11 5.50 -1.63
N ALA A 168 3.19 4.30 -1.06
CA ALA A 168 3.70 4.09 0.29
C ALA A 168 5.14 4.62 0.45
N TYR A 169 6.00 4.38 -0.54
CA TYR A 169 7.34 4.98 -0.55
C TYR A 169 7.31 6.49 -0.80
N TYR A 170 6.43 7.00 -1.70
CA TYR A 170 6.29 8.44 -1.90
C TYR A 170 5.98 9.17 -0.58
N ILE A 171 4.96 8.73 0.17
CA ILE A 171 4.60 9.35 1.46
C ILE A 171 5.64 9.10 2.55
N SER A 172 6.40 8.00 2.48
CA SER A 172 7.50 7.76 3.40
C SER A 172 8.59 8.84 3.31
N THR A 173 8.73 9.52 2.16
CA THR A 173 9.72 10.58 1.98
C THR A 173 9.43 11.84 2.81
N HIS A 174 8.22 11.97 3.37
CA HIS A 174 7.86 13.02 4.33
C HIS A 174 8.15 12.65 5.79
N VAL A 175 8.54 11.40 6.04
CA VAL A 175 9.04 10.98 7.35
C VAL A 175 10.47 11.51 7.53
N SER A 176 10.83 11.89 8.76
CA SER A 176 12.19 12.36 9.04
C SER A 176 13.20 11.24 8.79
N VAL A 177 14.38 11.60 8.28
CA VAL A 177 15.48 10.63 8.05
C VAL A 177 15.85 9.91 9.35
N LYS A 178 15.80 10.62 10.48
CA LYS A 178 16.05 10.05 11.80
C LYS A 178 15.04 8.95 12.11
N ASP A 179 13.75 9.20 11.95
CA ASP A 179 12.71 8.24 12.30
C ASP A 179 12.76 7.01 11.39
N LEU A 180 12.95 7.21 10.07
CA LEU A 180 13.11 6.10 9.11
C LEU A 180 14.32 5.21 9.46
N LEU A 181 15.45 5.79 9.84
CA LEU A 181 16.66 5.01 10.16
C LEU A 181 16.51 4.22 11.46
N HIS A 182 15.82 4.78 12.46
CA HIS A 182 15.63 4.14 13.77
C HIS A 182 14.42 3.20 13.82
N ASP A 183 13.58 3.18 12.79
CA ASP A 183 12.45 2.26 12.73
C ASP A 183 12.94 0.80 12.68
N PRO A 184 12.54 -0.07 13.64
CA PRO A 184 13.00 -1.45 13.69
C PRO A 184 12.26 -2.39 12.73
N ASN A 185 11.09 -1.97 12.24
CA ASN A 185 10.18 -2.79 11.46
C ASN A 185 10.39 -2.62 9.95
N LEU A 186 11.02 -1.52 9.52
CA LEU A 186 11.34 -1.28 8.11
C LEU A 186 12.67 -1.95 7.73
N SER A 187 12.68 -2.71 6.63
CA SER A 187 13.91 -3.39 6.18
C SER A 187 14.99 -2.39 5.73
N TRP A 188 16.27 -2.79 5.77
CA TRP A 188 17.35 -1.95 5.25
C TRP A 188 17.21 -1.62 3.76
N LYS A 189 16.64 -2.55 2.98
CA LYS A 189 16.34 -2.32 1.57
C LYS A 189 15.28 -1.22 1.41
N ASP A 190 14.19 -1.30 2.17
CA ASP A 190 13.13 -0.30 2.13
C ASP A 190 13.62 1.06 2.61
N LYS A 191 14.40 1.11 3.69
CA LYS A 191 15.06 2.36 4.15
C LYS A 191 15.89 3.01 3.04
N ALA A 192 16.69 2.22 2.32
CA ALA A 192 17.49 2.70 1.20
C ALA A 192 16.60 3.25 0.07
N LEU A 193 15.52 2.55 -0.28
CA LEU A 193 14.56 3.01 -1.30
C LEU A 193 13.86 4.31 -0.90
N CYS A 194 13.43 4.46 0.35
CA CYS A 194 12.83 5.69 0.85
C CYS A 194 13.80 6.89 0.76
N LEU A 195 15.06 6.69 1.19
CA LEU A 195 16.08 7.75 1.19
C LEU A 195 16.53 8.12 -0.22
N ALA A 196 16.79 7.12 -1.07
CA ALA A 196 17.14 7.35 -2.48
C ALA A 196 15.98 8.00 -3.23
N GLY A 197 14.76 7.52 -3.00
CA GLY A 197 13.54 8.08 -3.57
C GLY A 197 13.33 9.54 -3.16
N LYS A 198 13.65 9.92 -1.93
CA LYS A 198 13.60 11.33 -1.48
C LYS A 198 14.50 12.23 -2.34
N GLU A 199 15.74 11.82 -2.60
CA GLU A 199 16.66 12.57 -3.47
C GLU A 199 16.18 12.59 -4.92
N ARG A 200 15.67 11.47 -5.44
CA ARG A 200 15.12 11.37 -6.80
C ARG A 200 13.87 12.26 -6.99
N LEU A 201 12.96 12.27 -6.02
CA LEU A 201 11.76 13.11 -6.01
C LEU A 201 12.12 14.59 -5.90
N TRP A 202 13.11 14.94 -5.06
CA TRP A 202 13.63 16.29 -5.00
C TRP A 202 14.21 16.74 -6.34
N HIS A 203 15.02 15.89 -6.98
CA HIS A 203 15.56 16.16 -8.31
C HIS A 203 14.44 16.37 -9.35
N ALA A 204 13.43 15.51 -9.38
CA ALA A 204 12.27 15.64 -10.26
C ALA A 204 11.44 16.91 -9.97
N GLN A 205 11.31 17.29 -8.70
CA GLN A 205 10.65 18.53 -8.31
C GLN A 205 11.36 19.73 -8.90
N LYS A 206 12.67 19.81 -8.65
CA LYS A 206 13.50 20.93 -9.05
C LYS A 206 13.62 21.08 -10.56
N THR A 207 13.75 19.97 -11.29
CA THR A 207 14.07 20.00 -12.73
C THR A 207 12.86 19.85 -13.64
N ARG A 208 11.71 19.41 -13.12
CA ARG A 208 10.52 19.15 -13.94
C ARG A 208 9.25 19.74 -13.36
N THR A 209 8.72 19.19 -12.27
CA THR A 209 7.36 19.56 -11.83
C THR A 209 7.27 21.00 -11.35
N HIS A 210 8.34 21.53 -10.76
CA HIS A 210 8.43 22.89 -10.25
C HIS A 210 9.64 23.65 -10.84
N ALA A 211 10.10 23.28 -12.04
CA ALA A 211 11.27 23.89 -12.68
C ALA A 211 11.19 25.44 -12.76
N PHE A 212 9.98 25.97 -12.93
CA PHE A 212 9.70 27.41 -12.95
C PHE A 212 10.00 28.14 -11.62
N LEU A 213 10.30 27.43 -10.53
CA LEU A 213 10.74 28.00 -9.25
C LEU A 213 12.26 28.07 -9.11
N PHE A 214 13.00 27.31 -9.92
CA PHE A 214 14.44 27.10 -9.77
C PHE A 214 15.25 27.62 -10.95
N ASP A 215 14.69 27.52 -12.15
CA ASP A 215 15.35 27.92 -13.39
C ASP A 215 14.73 29.20 -13.96
N GLU A 216 15.56 30.00 -14.64
CA GLU A 216 15.08 31.12 -15.44
C GLU A 216 14.39 30.59 -16.71
N LEU A 217 13.08 30.34 -16.61
CA LEU A 217 12.25 29.89 -17.73
C LEU A 217 11.46 31.06 -18.32
N GLN A 218 11.35 31.09 -19.65
CA GLN A 218 10.48 32.01 -20.38
C GLN A 218 9.64 31.22 -21.39
N SER A 219 8.36 31.57 -21.51
CA SER A 219 7.49 31.04 -22.57
C SER A 219 7.87 31.68 -23.91
N GLU A 220 7.79 30.92 -25.00
CA GLU A 220 7.95 31.47 -26.36
C GLU A 220 6.87 32.52 -26.68
N GLU A 221 5.71 32.42 -26.03
CA GLU A 221 4.58 33.33 -26.17
C GLU A 221 4.59 34.46 -25.12
N CYS A 222 5.73 34.70 -24.46
CA CYS A 222 5.86 35.72 -23.42
C CYS A 222 5.57 37.13 -23.96
N SER A 223 4.79 37.92 -23.21
CA SER A 223 4.54 39.32 -23.56
C SER A 223 5.81 40.17 -23.43
N VAL A 224 5.98 41.12 -24.35
CA VAL A 224 7.05 42.13 -24.29
C VAL A 224 6.96 42.89 -22.95
N GLY A 225 8.06 42.93 -22.20
CA GLY A 225 8.13 43.60 -20.89
C GLY A 225 7.66 42.74 -19.70
N CYS A 226 7.64 41.41 -19.83
CA CYS A 226 7.45 40.53 -18.68
C CYS A 226 8.69 40.57 -17.76
N ASP A 227 8.73 41.56 -16.85
CA ASP A 227 9.76 41.69 -15.81
C ASP A 227 9.71 40.58 -14.76
N GLY A 228 8.62 39.80 -14.75
CA GLY A 228 8.51 38.57 -13.99
C GLY A 228 9.45 37.50 -14.53
N ARG A 229 10.75 37.65 -14.30
CA ARG A 229 11.57 36.48 -14.02
C ARG A 229 10.95 35.88 -12.76
N PRO A 230 10.54 34.60 -12.74
CA PRO A 230 10.20 33.97 -11.48
C PRO A 230 11.38 34.26 -10.54
N SER A 231 11.12 34.93 -9.42
CA SER A 231 12.15 35.14 -8.40
C SER A 231 12.72 33.76 -8.12
N VAL A 232 14.00 33.54 -8.47
CA VAL A 232 14.66 32.28 -8.14
C VAL A 232 14.44 32.05 -6.66
N MET A 233 13.87 30.90 -6.33
CA MET A 233 13.44 30.60 -4.97
C MET A 233 14.56 30.88 -3.97
N ALA A 234 14.23 31.56 -2.88
CA ALA A 234 15.18 31.80 -1.80
C ALA A 234 15.76 30.47 -1.31
N TRP A 235 17.06 30.46 -0.99
CA TRP A 235 17.75 29.23 -0.56
C TRP A 235 17.04 28.53 0.62
N SER A 236 16.51 29.30 1.56
CA SER A 236 15.74 28.79 2.70
C SER A 236 14.47 28.05 2.30
N ASP A 237 13.76 28.52 1.26
CA ASP A 237 12.55 27.86 0.77
C ASP A 237 12.89 26.63 -0.08
N SER A 238 13.97 26.70 -0.85
CA SER A 238 14.53 25.54 -1.55
C SER A 238 14.90 24.42 -0.56
N GLU A 239 15.56 24.74 0.55
CA GLU A 239 15.96 23.73 1.52
C GLU A 239 14.75 23.12 2.24
N ARG A 240 13.69 23.92 2.50
CA ARG A 240 12.42 23.42 3.03
C ARG A 240 11.76 22.42 2.09
N LEU A 241 11.72 22.72 0.78
CA LEU A 241 11.19 21.79 -0.23
C LEU A 241 12.06 20.54 -0.37
N ARG A 242 13.39 20.68 -0.29
CA ARG A 242 14.32 19.54 -0.30
C ARG A 242 14.10 18.61 0.89
N MET A 243 13.83 19.17 2.08
CA MET A 243 13.56 18.39 3.28
C MET A 243 12.26 17.58 3.18
N ASN A 244 11.27 18.05 2.44
CA ASN A 244 9.98 17.37 2.25
C ASN A 244 9.50 17.56 0.79
N PRO A 245 10.08 16.83 -0.17
CA PRO A 245 9.72 17.01 -1.58
C PRO A 245 8.29 16.54 -1.81
N HIS A 246 7.51 17.36 -2.50
CA HIS A 246 6.12 17.04 -2.84
C HIS A 246 5.82 17.32 -4.33
N PRO A 247 6.60 16.74 -5.25
CA PRO A 247 6.53 17.07 -6.67
C PRO A 247 5.20 16.71 -7.33
N LEU A 248 4.38 15.83 -6.72
CA LEU A 248 3.04 15.50 -7.19
C LEU A 248 1.95 16.46 -6.67
N GLU A 249 2.26 17.39 -5.76
CA GLU A 249 1.28 18.41 -5.33
C GLU A 249 0.99 19.40 -6.46
N GLU A 250 -0.26 19.84 -6.54
CA GLU A 250 -0.60 21.00 -7.36
C GLU A 250 -0.01 22.28 -6.78
N TYR A 251 0.75 23.02 -7.57
CA TYR A 251 1.17 24.34 -7.19
C TYR A 251 -0.04 25.28 -7.15
N LYS A 252 -0.27 25.97 -6.03
CA LYS A 252 -1.45 26.85 -5.83
C LYS A 252 -1.11 28.34 -5.96
N LYS A 253 0.15 28.71 -5.71
CA LYS A 253 0.63 30.10 -5.58
C LYS A 253 1.05 30.71 -6.92
N TRP A 254 0.27 30.49 -7.98
CA TRP A 254 0.60 31.00 -9.32
C TRP A 254 0.59 32.53 -9.38
N SER A 255 -0.30 33.19 -8.62
CA SER A 255 -0.38 34.64 -8.51
C SER A 255 0.89 35.27 -7.97
N ASP A 256 1.61 34.55 -7.10
CA ASP A 256 2.76 35.07 -6.37
C ASP A 256 4.01 35.16 -7.26
N LEU A 257 3.97 34.55 -8.46
CA LEU A 257 5.07 34.56 -9.42
C LEU A 257 5.24 35.90 -10.15
N ASN A 258 4.24 36.79 -10.12
CA ASN A 258 4.27 38.11 -10.79
C ASN A 258 4.67 38.05 -12.28
N ILE A 259 4.22 37.01 -13.00
CA ILE A 259 4.50 36.78 -14.43
C ILE A 259 3.30 37.14 -15.31
N CYS A 260 3.54 37.34 -16.61
CA CYS A 260 2.45 37.56 -17.56
C CYS A 260 1.55 36.32 -17.72
N MET A 261 0.31 36.52 -18.19
CA MET A 261 -0.69 35.45 -18.33
C MET A 261 -0.23 34.31 -19.26
N ASN A 262 0.54 34.62 -20.30
CA ASN A 262 1.05 33.61 -21.24
C ASN A 262 2.09 32.70 -20.58
N CYS A 263 3.03 33.28 -19.81
CA CYS A 263 3.98 32.49 -19.00
C CYS A 263 3.26 31.65 -17.95
N GLN A 264 2.27 32.21 -17.25
CA GLN A 264 1.52 31.46 -16.25
C GLN A 264 0.79 30.25 -16.86
N ARG A 265 0.13 30.42 -18.01
CA ARG A 265 -0.53 29.31 -18.72
C ARG A 265 0.46 28.24 -19.15
N ASP A 266 1.60 28.65 -19.70
CA ASP A 266 2.65 27.71 -20.12
C ASP A 266 3.21 26.93 -18.93
N PHE A 267 3.54 27.58 -17.81
CA PHE A 267 4.06 26.90 -16.62
C PHE A 267 3.02 25.99 -15.97
N GLN A 268 1.74 26.39 -15.94
CA GLN A 268 0.66 25.53 -15.49
C GLN A 268 0.52 24.27 -16.35
N ARG A 269 0.65 24.40 -17.66
CA ARG A 269 0.64 23.27 -18.61
C ARG A 269 1.83 22.34 -18.36
N ARG A 270 3.06 22.89 -18.33
CA ARG A 270 4.29 22.12 -18.05
C ARG A 270 4.23 21.40 -16.70
N HIS A 271 3.73 22.07 -15.66
CA HIS A 271 3.54 21.47 -14.33
C HIS A 271 2.59 20.27 -14.37
N LYS A 272 1.43 20.40 -15.05
CA LYS A 272 0.47 19.29 -15.22
C LYS A 272 1.07 18.12 -15.99
N GLU A 273 1.73 18.39 -17.11
CA GLU A 273 2.42 17.36 -17.92
C GLU A 273 3.52 16.65 -17.12
N ALA A 274 4.32 17.42 -16.38
CA ALA A 274 5.38 16.88 -15.53
C ALA A 274 4.86 16.04 -14.36
N ARG A 275 3.69 16.39 -13.79
CA ARG A 275 3.03 15.57 -12.77
C ARG A 275 2.54 14.24 -13.32
N VAL A 276 1.97 14.23 -14.52
CA VAL A 276 1.59 12.98 -15.21
C VAL A 276 2.82 12.12 -15.48
N TRP A 277 3.87 12.71 -16.04
CA TRP A 277 5.14 12.00 -16.26
C TRP A 277 5.72 11.42 -14.96
N LEU A 278 5.71 12.21 -13.89
CA LEU A 278 6.24 11.77 -12.60
C LEU A 278 5.40 10.64 -12.02
N TRP A 279 4.07 10.71 -12.15
CA TRP A 279 3.20 9.63 -11.74
C TRP A 279 3.53 8.35 -12.48
N GLU A 280 3.64 8.38 -13.81
CA GLU A 280 3.92 7.19 -14.62
C GLU A 280 5.29 6.58 -14.33
N THR A 281 6.28 7.40 -13.97
CA THR A 281 7.66 6.97 -13.62
C THR A 281 7.84 6.68 -12.13
N LEU A 282 6.82 6.93 -11.29
CA LEU A 282 6.94 6.79 -9.83
C LEU A 282 7.41 5.39 -9.40
N PRO A 283 6.91 4.27 -9.95
CA PRO A 283 7.42 2.95 -9.63
C PRO A 283 8.92 2.78 -9.94
N GLU A 284 9.39 3.33 -11.06
CA GLU A 284 10.79 3.26 -11.47
C GLU A 284 11.70 4.04 -10.50
N LEU A 285 11.23 5.18 -9.98
CA LEU A 285 11.96 5.96 -8.98
C LEU A 285 12.22 5.18 -7.68
N PHE A 286 11.45 4.12 -7.41
CA PHE A 286 11.60 3.24 -6.27
C PHE A 286 12.03 1.81 -6.66
N GLU A 287 12.52 1.62 -7.89
CA GLU A 287 13.02 0.31 -8.36
C GLU A 287 11.96 -0.80 -8.35
N LEU A 288 10.70 -0.44 -8.60
CA LEU A 288 9.54 -1.34 -8.61
C LEU A 288 9.09 -1.75 -10.03
N GLY A 289 9.78 -1.29 -11.08
CA GLY A 289 9.37 -1.55 -12.47
C GLY A 289 8.36 -0.52 -12.97
N THR A 290 7.27 -0.97 -13.60
CA THR A 290 6.25 -0.08 -14.22
C THR A 290 4.88 -0.31 -13.61
N TRP A 291 3.98 0.67 -13.73
CA TRP A 291 2.59 0.51 -13.31
C TRP A 291 1.87 -0.67 -13.96
N ASN A 292 2.14 -0.96 -15.23
CA ASN A 292 1.53 -2.10 -15.91
C ASN A 292 1.97 -3.44 -15.30
N GLY A 293 3.24 -3.55 -14.90
CA GLY A 293 3.75 -4.73 -14.21
C GLY A 293 3.21 -4.86 -12.79
N LEU A 294 3.04 -3.74 -12.08
CA LEU A 294 2.48 -3.77 -10.73
C LEU A 294 1.00 -4.17 -10.75
N ARG A 295 0.21 -3.59 -11.67
CA ARG A 295 -1.26 -3.79 -11.71
C ARG A 295 -1.68 -5.08 -12.42
N SER A 296 -0.77 -5.99 -12.77
CA SER A 296 -1.11 -7.19 -13.56
C SER A 296 -2.06 -8.14 -12.83
N ASP A 297 -2.02 -8.12 -11.50
CA ASP A 297 -2.69 -9.11 -10.64
C ASP A 297 -3.98 -8.57 -10.00
N LEU A 298 -4.37 -7.33 -10.34
CA LEU A 298 -5.65 -6.71 -9.94
C LEU A 298 -6.79 -7.25 -10.82
#